data_AF-A0A8S9TC43-F1
#
_entry.id   AF-A0A8S9TC43-F1
#
_cell.length_a   1.000
_cell.length_b   1.000
_cell.length_c   1.000
_cell.angle_alpha   90.00
_cell.angle_beta   90.00
_cell.angle_gamma   90.00
#
_symmetry.space_group_name_H-M   'P 1'
#
loop_
_entity.id
_entity.type
_entity.pdbx_description
1 polymer ?
#
loop_
_entity_poly.entity_id
_entity_poly.type
_entity_poly.pdbx_seq_one_letter_code
_entity_poly.pdbx_strand_id
1 'polypeptide(L)'
;MKSQIIQTEEKMAERFTPEKIHWFRQQMFSWGNQNRRDFPWRKTSDPYAILVAEFLLQKNDVETVVPIYESFLFRYPTLIPI
;
A
#
# COMPACT_ATOMS: atom_id res chain seq x y z
N MET A 1 8.61 36.27 6.08
CA MET A 1 8.35 35.00 5.35
C MET A 1 9.11 33.81 5.94
N LYS A 2 10.42 33.90 6.25
CA LYS A 2 11.18 32.77 6.85
C LYS A 2 10.68 32.32 8.25
N SER A 3 10.09 33.23 9.03
CA SER A 3 9.56 32.94 10.38
C SER A 3 8.33 32.04 10.41
N GLN A 4 7.48 32.06 9.37
CA GLN A 4 6.27 31.24 9.32
C GLN A 4 6.57 29.77 8.97
N ILE A 5 7.62 29.53 8.18
CA ILE A 5 8.05 28.18 7.78
C ILE A 5 8.61 27.44 9.01
N ILE A 6 9.50 28.09 9.76
CA ILE A 6 10.12 27.52 10.97
C ILE A 6 9.05 27.16 12.02
N GLN A 7 8.10 28.07 12.26
CA GLN A 7 6.97 27.81 13.18
C GLN A 7 6.06 26.66 12.73
N THR A 8 5.97 26.43 11.42
CA THR A 8 5.16 25.33 10.86
C THR A 8 5.88 24.00 11.02
N GLU A 9 7.19 23.95 10.80
CA GLU A 9 8.02 22.76 10.99
C GLU A 9 8.09 22.33 12.46
N GLU A 10 8.25 23.29 13.38
CA GLU A 10 8.23 23.02 14.83
C GLU A 10 6.88 22.47 15.29
N LYS A 11 5.76 23.05 14.82
CA LYS A 11 4.41 22.52 15.10
C LYS A 11 4.18 21.12 14.51
N MET A 12 4.76 20.81 13.37
CA MET A 12 4.67 19.46 12.79
C MET A 12 5.50 18.45 13.57
N ALA A 13 6.70 18.84 14.01
CA ALA A 13 7.55 18.00 14.85
C ALA A 13 6.88 17.69 16.21
N GLU A 14 6.18 18.65 16.81
CA GLU A 14 5.40 18.44 18.04
C GLU A 14 4.18 17.50 17.84
N ARG A 15 3.59 17.53 16.63
CA ARG A 15 2.49 16.64 16.27
C ARG A 15 2.96 15.20 16.04
N PHE A 16 4.15 15.01 15.47
CA PHE A 16 4.69 13.70 15.10
C PHE A 16 5.91 13.32 15.93
N THR A 17 5.79 13.38 17.26
CA THR A 17 6.80 12.84 18.18
C THR A 17 7.05 11.35 17.91
N PRO A 18 8.29 10.84 18.07
CA PRO A 18 8.60 9.42 17.86
C PRO A 18 7.66 8.45 18.60
N GLU A 19 7.24 8.80 19.81
CA GLU A 19 6.33 8.02 20.65
C GLU A 19 4.94 7.91 20.00
N LYS A 20 4.39 9.02 19.51
CA LYS A 20 3.12 9.07 18.78
C LYS A 20 3.18 8.29 17.46
N ILE A 21 4.29 8.40 16.71
CA ILE A 21 4.50 7.62 15.47
C ILE A 21 4.52 6.12 15.78
N HIS A 22 5.25 5.73 16.82
CA HIS A 22 5.35 4.34 17.25
C HIS A 22 3.98 3.79 17.68
N TRP A 23 3.27 4.53 18.54
CA TRP A 23 1.92 4.19 18.95
C TRP A 23 0.98 4.02 17.75
N PHE A 24 0.98 4.97 16.81
CA PHE A 24 0.12 4.91 15.62
C PHE A 24 0.42 3.68 14.76
N ARG A 25 1.70 3.38 14.51
CA ARG A 25 2.10 2.17 13.76
C ARG A 25 1.59 0.91 14.43
N GLN A 26 1.76 0.77 15.75
CA GLN A 26 1.26 -0.39 16.49
C GLN A 26 -0.26 -0.54 16.38
N GLN A 27 -1.01 0.55 16.54
CA GLN A 27 -2.46 0.52 16.40
C GLN A 27 -2.89 0.13 14.97
N MET A 28 -2.24 0.68 13.95
CA MET A 28 -2.50 0.33 12.55
C MET A 28 -2.20 -1.14 12.25
N PHE A 29 -1.10 -1.69 12.76
CA PHE A 29 -0.78 -3.11 12.59
C PHE A 29 -1.78 -4.02 13.31
N SER A 30 -2.14 -3.69 14.55
CA SER A 30 -3.12 -4.45 15.34
C SER A 30 -4.48 -4.50 14.63
N TRP A 31 -4.99 -3.35 14.20
CA TRP A 31 -6.23 -3.27 13.43
C TRP A 31 -6.13 -4.03 12.11
N GLY A 32 -5.02 -3.85 11.38
CA GLY A 32 -4.78 -4.52 10.10
C GLY A 32 -4.78 -6.04 10.23
N ASN A 33 -4.23 -6.60 11.31
CA ASN A 33 -4.24 -8.04 11.52
C ASN A 33 -5.65 -8.65 11.60
N GLN A 34 -6.63 -7.87 12.07
CA GLN A 34 -8.02 -8.32 12.24
C GLN A 34 -8.92 -7.94 11.05
N ASN A 35 -8.62 -6.84 10.35
CA ASN A 35 -9.54 -6.22 9.38
C ASN A 35 -9.03 -6.23 7.94
N ARG A 36 -7.82 -6.76 7.68
CA ARG A 36 -7.25 -6.76 6.33
C ARG A 36 -8.06 -7.66 5.40
N ARG A 37 -8.65 -7.05 4.38
CA ARG A 37 -9.34 -7.76 3.28
C ARG A 37 -8.39 -8.72 2.56
N ASP A 38 -8.95 -9.87 2.17
CA ASP A 38 -8.24 -10.91 1.46
C ASP A 38 -8.30 -10.67 -0.05
N PHE A 39 -7.16 -10.42 -0.68
CA PHE A 39 -7.03 -10.19 -2.12
C PHE A 39 -5.90 -11.04 -2.70
N PRO A 40 -6.01 -11.50 -3.96
CA PRO A 40 -5.06 -12.45 -4.52
C PRO A 40 -3.62 -11.93 -4.53
N TRP A 41 -3.40 -10.65 -4.85
CA TRP A 41 -2.09 -10.00 -4.81
C TRP A 41 -1.49 -9.85 -3.40
N ARG A 42 -2.27 -10.06 -2.32
CA ARG A 42 -1.75 -10.09 -0.94
C ARG A 42 -1.23 -11.47 -0.51
N LYS A 43 -1.42 -12.50 -1.35
CA LYS A 43 -1.02 -13.89 -1.06
C LYS A 43 0.29 -14.29 -1.76
N THR A 44 0.94 -13.35 -2.46
CA THR A 44 2.17 -13.59 -3.21
C THR A 44 3.28 -12.65 -2.76
N SER A 45 4.52 -13.07 -2.98
CA SER A 45 5.73 -12.24 -2.83
C SER A 45 6.46 -12.05 -4.16
N ASP A 46 5.86 -12.49 -5.28
CA ASP A 46 6.41 -12.28 -6.62
C ASP A 46 6.33 -10.79 -7.02
N PRO A 47 7.48 -10.12 -7.27
CA PRO A 47 7.50 -8.72 -7.69
C PRO A 47 6.72 -8.44 -8.97
N TYR A 48 6.67 -9.38 -9.92
CA TYR A 48 5.93 -9.20 -11.16
C TYR A 48 4.42 -9.22 -10.91
N ALA A 49 3.93 -10.24 -10.20
CA ALA A 49 2.54 -10.34 -9.79
C ALA A 49 2.10 -9.13 -8.93
N ILE A 50 2.98 -8.58 -8.08
CA ILE A 50 2.68 -7.37 -7.30
C ILE A 50 2.59 -6.14 -8.21
N LEU A 51 3.56 -5.96 -9.12
CA LEU A 51 3.57 -4.84 -10.07
C LEU A 51 2.31 -4.80 -10.94
N VAL A 52 1.87 -5.96 -11.43
CA VAL A 52 0.64 -6.08 -12.23
C VAL A 52 -0.58 -5.64 -11.42
N ALA A 53 -0.69 -6.07 -10.16
CA ALA A 53 -1.80 -5.66 -9.29
C ALA A 53 -1.82 -4.15 -9.08
N GLU A 54 -0.68 -3.55 -8.74
CA GLU A 54 -0.54 -2.11 -8.54
C GLU A 54 -0.92 -1.31 -9.80
N PHE A 55 -0.46 -1.76 -10.98
CA PHE A 55 -0.80 -1.11 -12.24
C PHE A 55 -2.31 -1.14 -12.54
N LEU A 56 -2.96 -2.29 -12.32
CA LEU A 56 -4.40 -2.43 -12.54
C LEU A 56 -5.23 -1.60 -11.53
N LEU A 57 -4.81 -1.53 -10.27
CA LEU A 57 -5.48 -0.79 -9.20
C LEU A 57 -5.40 0.74 -9.34
N GLN A 58 -4.47 1.28 -10.13
CA GLN A 58 -4.38 2.72 -10.36
C GLN A 58 -5.57 3.30 -11.13
N LYS A 59 -6.26 2.49 -11.95
CA LYS A 59 -7.31 2.95 -12.87
C LYS A 59 -8.68 2.33 -12.63
N ASN A 60 -8.76 1.31 -11.78
CA ASN A 60 -9.95 0.50 -11.60
C ASN A 60 -10.24 0.28 -10.10
N ASP A 61 -11.49 -0.03 -9.78
CA ASP A 61 -11.86 -0.47 -8.44
C ASP A 61 -11.39 -1.91 -8.17
N VAL A 62 -11.42 -2.30 -6.90
CA VAL A 62 -10.88 -3.59 -6.47
C VAL A 62 -11.70 -4.75 -7.02
N GLU A 63 -13.02 -4.59 -7.04
CA GLU A 63 -13.98 -5.58 -7.50
C GLU A 63 -13.78 -5.93 -8.98
N THR A 64 -13.47 -4.94 -9.83
CA THR A 64 -13.17 -5.16 -11.25
C THR A 64 -11.79 -5.80 -11.45
N VAL A 65 -10.81 -5.44 -10.62
CA VAL A 65 -9.41 -5.90 -10.80
C VAL A 65 -9.23 -7.38 -10.49
N VAL A 66 -9.93 -7.93 -9.49
CA VAL A 66 -9.75 -9.35 -9.07
C VAL A 66 -9.81 -10.33 -10.25
N PRO A 67 -10.90 -10.40 -11.05
CA PRO A 67 -10.98 -11.35 -12.16
C PRO A 67 -9.99 -11.04 -13.31
N ILE A 68 -9.67 -9.76 -13.54
CA ILE A 68 -8.72 -9.34 -14.57
C ILE A 68 -7.30 -9.77 -14.20
N TYR A 69 -6.92 -9.57 -12.95
CA TYR A 69 -5.63 -9.93 -12.39
C TYR A 69 -5.34 -11.43 -12.53
N GLU A 70 -6.30 -12.27 -12.11
CA GLU A 70 -6.18 -13.73 -12.20
C GLU A 70 -6.05 -14.19 -13.66
N SER A 71 -6.90 -13.68 -14.54
CA SER A 71 -6.86 -14.01 -15.98
C SER A 71 -5.56 -13.52 -16.65
N PHE A 72 -5.07 -12.35 -16.25
CA PHE A 72 -3.85 -11.77 -16.80
C PHE A 72 -2.63 -12.60 -16.44
N LEU A 73 -2.46 -12.95 -15.16
CA LEU A 73 -1.33 -13.78 -14.71
C LEU A 73 -1.42 -15.22 -15.20
N PHE A 74 -2.63 -15.74 -15.46
CA PHE A 74 -2.79 -17.02 -16.14
C PHE A 74 -2.23 -16.97 -17.57
N ARG A 75 -2.48 -15.88 -18.31
CA ARG A 75 -2.03 -15.73 -19.70
C ARG A 75 -0.57 -15.29 -19.81
N TYR A 76 -0.12 -14.47 -18.88
CA TYR A 76 1.21 -13.88 -18.82
C TYR A 76 1.80 -14.16 -17.42
N PRO A 77 2.33 -15.36 -17.18
CA PRO A 77 2.75 -15.77 -15.84
C PRO A 77 4.06 -15.12 -15.38
N THR A 78 4.90 -14.69 -16.32
CA THR A 78 6.23 -14.12 -16.05
C THR A 78 6.47 -12.89 -16.90
N LEU A 79 7.34 -12.00 -16.41
CA LEU A 79 7.75 -10.80 -17.14
C LEU A 79 8.50 -11.13 -18.44
N ILE A 80 9.29 -12.20 -18.42
CA ILE A 80 10.08 -12.67 -19.57
C ILE A 80 9.42 -13.93 -20.10
N PRO A 81 9.08 -14.01 -21.39
CA PRO A 81 8.63 -15.24 -22.02
C PRO A 81 9.80 -16.24 -22.06
N ILE A 82 9.54 -17.46 -21.60
CA ILE A 82 10.47 -18.61 -21.68
C ILE A 82 10.29 -19.30 -23.02
#